data_AF-A0A1G8PSZ5-F1
#
_entry.id   AF-A0A1G8PSZ5-F1
#
_cell.length_a   1.000
_cell.length_b   1.000
_cell.length_c   1.000
_cell.angle_alpha   90.00
_cell.angle_beta   90.00
_cell.angle_gamma   90.00
#
_symmetry.space_group_name_H-M   'P 1'
#
loop_
_entity.id
_entity.type
_entity.pdbx_description
1 polymer ?
#
loop_
_entity_poly.entity_id
_entity_poly.type
_entity_poly.pdbx_seq_one_letter_code
_entity_poly.pdbx_strand_id
1 'polypeptide(L)'
;MLTTALSFLLFLVLIYKVPIFKRDGAIERNMLPDKAEFTIASMPFRVERIVYYVPIPNPTYGKDPHLEEHMTVEYVKKQTFDASPFALQVYYQQGSERKLLAEVLSHRFDVPYLDTLYGENLLSYKEYEYLRLYKYNHPSTKELLREEVKKKLTKGNSKT
;
A
#
# COMPACT_ATOMS: atom_id res chain seq x y z
N MET A 1 8.03 -40.14 3.97
CA MET A 1 7.41 -39.41 5.09
C MET A 1 7.79 -37.91 5.14
N LEU A 2 8.95 -37.48 4.61
CA LEU A 2 9.35 -36.06 4.59
C LEU A 2 8.55 -35.19 3.60
N THR A 3 8.06 -35.78 2.51
CA THR A 3 7.34 -35.08 1.43
C THR A 3 5.91 -34.69 1.78
N THR A 4 5.22 -35.50 2.61
CA THR A 4 3.86 -35.24 3.07
C THR A 4 3.81 -34.11 4.09
N ALA A 5 4.80 -34.04 4.99
CA ALA A 5 4.94 -32.96 5.95
C ALA A 5 5.22 -31.61 5.27
N LEU A 6 6.07 -31.60 4.24
CA LEU A 6 6.37 -30.39 3.46
C LEU A 6 5.15 -29.90 2.67
N SER A 7 4.41 -30.80 2.01
CA SER A 7 3.15 -30.45 1.34
C SER A 7 2.09 -29.93 2.29
N PHE A 8 1.97 -30.50 3.49
CA PHE A 8 1.02 -30.04 4.50
C PHE A 8 1.39 -28.65 5.04
N LEU A 9 2.68 -28.37 5.20
CA LEU A 9 3.18 -27.05 5.58
C LEU A 9 2.92 -26.01 4.48
N LEU A 10 3.15 -26.37 3.21
CA LEU A 10 2.84 -25.52 2.05
C LEU A 10 1.33 -25.25 1.93
N PHE A 11 0.50 -26.26 2.18
CA PHE A 11 -0.95 -26.14 2.19
C PHE A 11 -1.45 -25.25 3.34
N LEU A 12 -0.87 -25.37 4.53
CA LEU A 12 -1.15 -24.46 5.65
C LEU A 12 -0.72 -23.03 5.36
N VAL A 13 0.45 -22.81 4.73
CA VAL A 13 0.90 -21.47 4.31
C VAL A 13 -0.02 -20.87 3.26
N LEU A 14 -0.50 -21.67 2.30
CA LEU A 14 -1.49 -21.25 1.30
C LEU A 14 -2.84 -20.90 1.95
N ILE A 15 -3.33 -21.73 2.88
CA ILE A 15 -4.59 -21.46 3.60
C ILE A 15 -4.48 -20.22 4.49
N TYR A 16 -3.32 -19.94 5.09
CA TYR A 16 -3.15 -18.78 5.97
C TYR A 16 -2.94 -17.46 5.22
N LYS A 17 -2.33 -17.47 4.03
CA LYS A 17 -2.14 -16.25 3.23
C LYS A 17 -3.39 -15.83 2.45
N VAL A 18 -4.27 -16.77 2.10
CA VAL A 18 -5.43 -16.54 1.23
C VAL A 18 -6.73 -16.00 1.90
N PRO A 19 -7.00 -16.04 3.23
CA PRO A 19 -8.35 -15.82 3.74
C PRO A 19 -8.64 -14.36 4.14
N ILE A 20 -7.62 -13.50 4.29
CA ILE A 20 -7.83 -12.14 4.83
C ILE A 20 -8.47 -11.20 3.78
N PHE A 21 -8.22 -11.43 2.49
CA PHE A 21 -8.70 -10.58 1.39
C PHE A 21 -9.85 -11.18 0.57
N LYS A 22 -10.17 -12.49 0.72
CA LYS A 22 -11.43 -13.04 0.18
C LYS A 22 -12.70 -12.41 0.81
N ARG A 23 -12.53 -11.55 1.83
CA ARG A 23 -13.59 -10.79 2.50
C ARG A 23 -13.86 -9.42 1.87
N ASP A 24 -13.08 -8.97 0.88
CA ASP A 24 -13.27 -7.67 0.24
C ASP A 24 -14.72 -7.46 -0.20
N GLY A 25 -15.28 -8.41 -0.96
CA GLY A 25 -16.67 -8.32 -1.44
C GLY A 25 -17.73 -8.37 -0.34
N ALA A 26 -17.45 -8.91 0.85
CA ALA A 26 -18.39 -8.85 1.98
C ALA A 26 -18.32 -7.51 2.69
N ILE A 27 -17.11 -6.97 2.89
CA ILE A 27 -16.90 -5.65 3.49
C ILE A 27 -17.49 -4.58 2.57
N GLU A 28 -17.19 -4.63 1.26
CA GLU A 28 -17.68 -3.70 0.26
C GLU A 28 -19.20 -3.68 0.21
N ARG A 29 -19.86 -4.85 0.11
CA ARG A 29 -21.34 -4.93 0.09
C ARG A 29 -22.00 -4.43 1.37
N ASN A 30 -21.32 -4.55 2.52
CA ASN A 30 -21.94 -4.23 3.81
C ASN A 30 -21.66 -2.79 4.26
N MET A 31 -20.56 -2.19 3.80
CA MET A 31 -20.05 -0.91 4.32
C MET A 31 -19.92 0.17 3.26
N LEU A 32 -19.88 -0.17 1.96
CA LEU A 32 -19.92 0.83 0.90
C LEU A 32 -21.34 0.93 0.33
N PRO A 33 -21.75 2.10 -0.17
CA PRO A 33 -23.02 2.24 -0.88
C PRO A 33 -23.11 1.31 -2.09
N ASP A 34 -24.32 0.83 -2.42
CA ASP A 34 -24.59 -0.09 -3.54
C ASP A 34 -24.08 0.43 -4.91
N LYS A 35 -23.94 1.75 -5.05
CA LYS A 35 -23.42 2.44 -6.24
C LYS A 35 -22.05 3.06 -6.01
N ALA A 36 -21.19 2.40 -5.22
CA ALA A 36 -19.85 2.91 -4.99
C ALA A 36 -19.03 2.97 -6.29
N GLU A 37 -18.39 4.11 -6.53
CA GLU A 37 -17.55 4.33 -7.72
C GLU A 37 -16.25 3.50 -7.69
N PHE A 38 -15.78 3.17 -6.49
CA PHE A 38 -14.53 2.47 -6.26
C PHE A 38 -14.73 1.25 -5.37
N THR A 39 -13.98 0.18 -5.67
CA THR A 39 -13.76 -0.93 -4.74
C THR A 39 -12.67 -0.52 -3.75
N ILE A 40 -12.58 -1.19 -2.60
CA ILE A 40 -11.48 -0.95 -1.65
C ILE A 40 -10.14 -1.13 -2.36
N ALA A 41 -10.03 -2.15 -3.21
CA ALA A 41 -8.79 -2.39 -3.95
C ALA A 41 -8.40 -1.21 -4.86
N SER A 42 -9.34 -0.59 -5.56
CA SER A 42 -9.07 0.49 -6.53
C SER A 42 -9.14 1.92 -5.97
N MET A 43 -9.67 2.12 -4.75
CA MET A 43 -9.76 3.45 -4.14
C MET A 43 -8.40 4.16 -4.13
N PRO A 44 -8.32 5.39 -4.65
CA PRO A 44 -7.10 6.19 -4.59
C PRO A 44 -6.88 6.71 -3.16
N PHE A 45 -5.62 6.88 -2.77
CA PHE A 45 -5.22 7.62 -1.57
C PHE A 45 -4.50 8.90 -1.97
N ARG A 46 -4.41 9.87 -1.06
CA ARG A 46 -3.75 11.16 -1.32
C ARG A 46 -2.25 10.99 -1.52
N VAL A 47 -1.78 11.16 -2.76
CA VAL A 47 -0.37 11.01 -3.13
C VAL A 47 0.50 12.12 -2.54
N GLU A 48 -0.08 13.26 -2.18
CA GLU A 48 0.60 14.40 -1.53
C GLU A 48 1.08 14.05 -0.11
N ARG A 49 0.56 12.96 0.46
CA ARG A 49 0.97 12.45 1.79
C ARG A 49 2.19 11.55 1.72
N ILE A 50 2.68 11.24 0.52
CA ILE A 50 3.93 10.49 0.32
C ILE A 50 5.11 11.41 0.60
N VAL A 51 5.97 11.00 1.53
CA VAL A 51 7.24 11.67 1.83
C VAL A 51 8.32 11.02 0.98
N TYR A 52 9.03 11.81 0.18
CA TYR A 52 10.14 11.33 -0.66
C TYR A 52 11.49 11.68 0.01
N TYR A 53 12.40 10.71 0.04
CA TYR A 53 13.75 10.84 0.60
C TYR A 53 14.83 11.03 -0.47
N VAL A 54 14.41 11.09 -1.73
CA VAL A 54 15.27 11.30 -2.89
C VAL A 54 14.68 12.43 -3.75
N PRO A 55 15.51 13.15 -4.53
CA PRO A 55 15.01 14.14 -5.48
C PRO A 55 14.05 13.51 -6.50
N ILE A 56 13.02 14.26 -6.89
CA ILE A 56 12.00 13.86 -7.86
C ILE A 56 11.94 14.89 -9.00
N PRO A 57 12.09 14.48 -10.29
CA PRO A 57 12.49 13.15 -10.73
C PRO A 57 13.92 12.80 -10.31
N ASN A 58 14.26 11.52 -10.36
CA ASN A 58 15.59 11.05 -9.99
C ASN A 58 16.30 10.46 -11.21
N PRO A 59 17.46 10.99 -11.65
CA PRO A 59 18.16 10.46 -12.81
C PRO A 59 18.85 9.11 -12.56
N THR A 60 19.17 8.77 -11.30
CA THR A 60 19.80 7.50 -10.94
C THR A 60 18.79 6.37 -10.98
N TYR A 61 17.73 6.45 -10.17
CA TYR A 61 16.72 5.39 -10.11
C TYR A 61 15.74 5.45 -11.28
N GLY A 62 15.39 6.65 -11.75
CA GLY A 62 14.41 6.83 -12.81
C GLY A 62 14.90 6.51 -14.23
N LYS A 63 16.16 6.06 -14.39
CA LYS A 63 16.71 5.53 -15.65
C LYS A 63 17.06 4.05 -15.55
N ASP A 64 16.84 3.42 -14.39
CA ASP A 64 17.07 2.00 -14.21
C ASP A 64 16.02 1.18 -14.99
N PRO A 65 16.42 0.33 -15.97
CA PRO A 65 15.49 -0.49 -16.73
C PRO A 65 14.79 -1.57 -15.89
N HIS A 66 15.37 -1.95 -14.74
CA HIS A 66 14.84 -2.96 -13.82
C HIS A 66 14.29 -2.35 -12.52
N LEU A 67 13.97 -1.05 -12.54
CA LEU A 67 13.52 -0.31 -11.36
C LEU A 67 12.39 -1.03 -10.59
N GLU A 68 11.44 -1.63 -11.31
CA GLU A 68 10.31 -2.33 -10.70
C GLU A 68 10.72 -3.58 -9.91
N GLU A 69 11.72 -4.32 -10.42
CA GLU A 69 12.27 -5.51 -9.77
C GLU A 69 13.08 -5.13 -8.52
N HIS A 70 13.73 -3.96 -8.55
CA HIS A 70 14.51 -3.43 -7.44
C HIS A 70 13.65 -2.70 -6.39
N MET A 71 12.37 -2.41 -6.66
CA MET A 71 11.49 -1.71 -5.74
C MET A 71 10.72 -2.65 -4.82
N THR A 72 10.86 -2.48 -3.50
CA THR A 72 10.11 -3.23 -2.50
C THR A 72 9.29 -2.31 -1.60
N VAL A 73 8.11 -2.78 -1.17
CA VAL A 73 7.22 -2.03 -0.27
C VAL A 73 6.96 -2.81 1.01
N GLU A 74 7.37 -2.23 2.14
CA GLU A 74 7.37 -2.87 3.45
C GLU A 74 6.54 -2.11 4.48
N TYR A 75 5.88 -2.85 5.38
CA TYR A 75 5.30 -2.27 6.57
C TYR A 75 6.36 -2.20 7.65
N VAL A 76 6.64 -0.99 8.14
CA VAL A 76 7.61 -0.76 9.19
C VAL A 76 6.92 -0.11 10.38
N LYS A 77 7.07 -0.71 11.56
CA LYS A 77 6.62 -0.12 12.82
C LYS A 77 7.65 0.91 13.26
N LYS A 78 7.27 2.18 13.34
CA LYS A 78 8.16 3.24 13.85
C LYS A 78 8.09 3.23 15.37
N GLN A 79 9.23 3.01 16.04
CA GLN A 79 9.33 3.16 17.48
C GLN A 79 9.51 4.66 17.80
N THR A 80 8.40 5.34 18.08
CA THR A 80 8.36 6.69 18.64
C THR A 80 7.70 6.67 20.00
N PHE A 81 8.07 7.64 20.86
CA PHE A 81 7.82 7.62 22.30
C PHE A 81 6.34 7.55 22.74
N ASP A 82 5.36 7.98 21.94
CA ASP A 82 3.96 8.09 22.43
C ASP A 82 2.86 7.42 21.58
N ALA A 83 3.19 6.96 20.37
CA ALA A 83 2.37 6.04 19.58
C ALA A 83 3.28 5.51 18.50
N SER A 84 3.25 4.21 18.20
CA SER A 84 4.03 3.66 17.09
C SER A 84 3.22 3.73 15.81
N PRO A 85 3.33 4.77 14.94
CA PRO A 85 2.67 4.74 13.66
C PRO A 85 3.30 3.63 12.81
N PHE A 86 2.46 2.91 12.08
CA PHE A 86 2.93 2.06 11.00
C PHE A 86 3.24 2.95 9.81
N ALA A 87 4.28 2.61 9.06
CA ALA A 87 4.63 3.26 7.82
C ALA A 87 4.68 2.22 6.71
N LEU A 88 4.18 2.58 5.54
CA LEU A 88 4.47 1.90 4.29
C LEU A 88 5.71 2.57 3.70
N GLN A 89 6.79 1.82 3.59
CA GLN A 89 8.08 2.33 3.11
C GLN A 89 8.44 1.68 1.78
N VAL A 90 8.88 2.50 0.84
CA VAL A 90 9.34 2.06 -0.48
C VAL A 90 10.86 2.11 -0.49
N TYR A 91 11.47 0.96 -0.75
CA TYR A 91 12.90 0.80 -0.85
C TYR A 91 13.31 0.51 -2.29
N TYR A 92 14.50 0.97 -2.66
CA TYR A 92 15.26 0.46 -3.79
C TYR A 92 16.31 -0.52 -3.25
N GLN A 93 16.41 -1.70 -3.87
CA GLN A 93 17.38 -2.72 -3.48
C GLN A 93 18.05 -3.34 -4.71
N GLN A 94 19.37 -3.23 -4.78
CA GLN A 94 20.19 -3.83 -5.82
C GLN A 94 21.45 -4.43 -5.19
N GLY A 95 21.57 -5.76 -5.25
CA GLY A 95 22.63 -6.47 -4.53
C GLY A 95 22.55 -6.24 -3.02
N SER A 96 23.63 -5.71 -2.43
CA SER A 96 23.71 -5.35 -1.01
C SER A 96 23.26 -3.92 -0.71
N GLU A 97 23.07 -3.08 -1.73
CA GLU A 97 22.60 -1.71 -1.54
C GLU A 97 21.09 -1.70 -1.27
N ARG A 98 20.69 -1.03 -0.19
CA ARG A 98 19.28 -0.78 0.13
C ARG A 98 19.09 0.68 0.49
N LYS A 99 18.24 1.38 -0.26
CA LYS A 99 17.94 2.80 -0.07
C LYS A 99 16.45 3.03 0.15
N LEU A 100 16.09 3.80 1.17
CA LEU A 100 14.73 4.28 1.36
C LEU A 100 14.43 5.39 0.34
N LEU A 101 13.40 5.20 -0.48
CA LEU A 101 12.97 6.15 -1.51
C LEU A 101 11.83 7.04 -1.02
N ALA A 102 10.81 6.44 -0.41
CA ALA A 102 9.61 7.14 0.01
C ALA A 102 8.91 6.44 1.18
N GLU A 103 8.04 7.14 1.89
CA GLU A 103 7.15 6.55 2.88
C GLU A 103 5.77 7.22 2.97
N VAL A 104 4.79 6.46 3.46
CA VAL A 104 3.46 6.95 3.84
C VAL A 104 3.17 6.49 5.26
N LEU A 105 2.86 7.45 6.13
CA LEU A 105 2.52 7.18 7.53
C LEU A 105 1.03 6.83 7.65
N SER A 106 0.70 5.79 8.43
CA SER A 106 -0.69 5.32 8.58
C SER A 106 -1.65 6.38 9.10
N HIS A 107 -1.19 7.30 9.95
CA HIS A 107 -2.00 8.41 10.48
C HIS A 107 -2.18 9.57 9.49
N ARG A 108 -1.41 9.60 8.40
CA ARG A 108 -1.56 10.56 7.29
C ARG A 108 -2.15 9.89 6.05
N PHE A 109 -2.62 8.65 6.18
CA PHE A 109 -3.19 7.91 5.08
C PHE A 109 -4.66 8.33 4.91
N ASP A 110 -4.86 9.23 3.96
CA ASP A 110 -6.15 9.83 3.64
C ASP A 110 -6.70 9.20 2.36
N VAL A 111 -7.99 8.84 2.38
CA VAL A 111 -8.70 8.23 1.25
C VAL A 111 -9.85 9.16 0.87
N PRO A 112 -9.69 10.05 -0.13
CA PRO A 112 -10.64 11.12 -0.42
C PRO A 112 -12.08 10.66 -0.60
N TYR A 113 -12.28 9.50 -1.21
CA TYR A 113 -13.61 8.93 -1.39
C TYR A 113 -14.28 8.59 -0.04
N LEU A 114 -13.52 8.02 0.91
CA LEU A 114 -14.04 7.78 2.26
C LEU A 114 -14.27 9.09 3.01
N ASP A 115 -13.43 10.11 2.79
CA ASP A 115 -13.64 11.46 3.37
C ASP A 115 -14.99 12.03 2.91
N THR A 116 -15.32 11.89 1.62
CA THR A 116 -16.62 12.31 1.06
C THR A 116 -17.78 11.53 1.68
N LEU A 117 -17.71 10.20 1.71
CA LEU A 117 -18.79 9.38 2.30
C LEU A 117 -19.03 9.71 3.78
N TYR A 118 -17.96 9.98 4.53
CA TYR A 118 -18.06 10.41 5.92
C TYR A 118 -18.69 11.80 6.03
N GLY A 119 -18.27 12.76 5.19
CA GLY A 119 -18.84 14.11 5.14
C GLY A 119 -20.32 14.15 4.74
N GLU A 120 -20.76 13.19 3.92
CA GLU A 120 -22.16 13.01 3.52
C GLU A 120 -22.99 12.22 4.54
N ASN A 121 -22.40 11.83 5.69
CA ASN A 121 -23.02 11.00 6.73
C ASN A 121 -23.46 9.60 6.24
N LEU A 122 -22.84 9.07 5.18
CA LEU A 122 -23.07 7.72 4.67
C LEU A 122 -22.25 6.66 5.44
N LEU A 123 -21.26 7.11 6.21
CA LEU A 123 -20.44 6.28 7.09
C LEU A 123 -20.42 6.86 8.50
N SER A 124 -20.53 6.02 9.51
CA SER A 124 -20.13 6.39 10.86
C SER A 124 -18.61 6.57 10.95
N TYR A 125 -18.12 7.32 11.95
CA TYR A 125 -16.68 7.48 12.18
C TYR A 125 -15.96 6.13 12.36
N LYS A 126 -16.62 5.17 13.01
CA LYS A 126 -16.07 3.82 13.22
C LYS A 126 -15.90 3.06 11.90
N GLU A 127 -16.86 3.17 11.00
CA GLU A 127 -16.78 2.54 9.67
C GLU A 127 -15.74 3.22 8.80
N TYR A 128 -15.67 4.56 8.82
CA TYR A 128 -14.63 5.33 8.16
C TYR A 128 -13.23 4.87 8.57
N GLU A 129 -12.93 4.85 9.88
CA GLU A 129 -11.62 4.43 10.37
C GLU A 129 -11.31 2.97 10.03
N TYR A 130 -12.31 2.07 10.12
CA TYR A 130 -12.13 0.68 9.74
C TYR A 130 -11.77 0.53 8.27
N LEU A 131 -12.53 1.17 7.36
CA LEU A 131 -12.28 1.11 5.92
C LEU A 131 -10.94 1.77 5.55
N ARG A 132 -10.59 2.89 6.20
CA ARG A 132 -9.31 3.59 6.01
C ARG A 132 -8.12 2.69 6.38
N LEU A 133 -8.17 2.05 7.54
CA LEU A 133 -7.14 1.10 7.99
C LEU A 133 -7.13 -0.18 7.16
N TYR A 134 -8.31 -0.67 6.75
CA TYR A 134 -8.42 -1.83 5.89
C TYR A 134 -7.77 -1.57 4.53
N LYS A 135 -8.10 -0.43 3.92
CA LYS A 135 -7.45 0.06 2.69
C LYS A 135 -5.95 0.20 2.88
N TYR A 136 -5.49 0.85 3.95
CA TYR A 136 -4.06 1.02 4.22
C TYR A 136 -3.30 -0.32 4.23
N ASN A 137 -3.90 -1.36 4.83
CA ASN A 137 -3.30 -2.69 4.95
C ASN A 137 -3.50 -3.58 3.70
N HIS A 138 -4.36 -3.17 2.77
CA HIS A 138 -4.72 -3.94 1.59
C HIS A 138 -3.51 -4.10 0.62
N PRO A 139 -3.29 -5.27 0.00
CA PRO A 139 -2.14 -5.52 -0.88
C PRO A 139 -2.07 -4.54 -2.05
N SER A 140 -3.24 -4.15 -2.61
CA SER A 140 -3.28 -3.17 -3.69
C SER A 140 -2.71 -1.81 -3.29
N THR A 141 -2.73 -1.44 -2.00
CA THR A 141 -2.15 -0.17 -1.55
C THR A 141 -0.63 -0.17 -1.70
N LYS A 142 0.03 -1.32 -1.51
CA LYS A 142 1.46 -1.44 -1.80
C LYS A 142 1.77 -1.25 -3.28
N GLU A 143 0.99 -1.90 -4.14
CA GLU A 143 1.14 -1.80 -5.60
C GLU A 143 0.90 -0.36 -6.07
N LEU A 144 -0.19 0.28 -5.62
CA LEU A 144 -0.49 1.68 -5.92
C LEU A 144 0.62 2.62 -5.46
N LEU A 145 1.15 2.41 -4.26
CA LEU A 145 2.26 3.21 -3.74
C LEU A 145 3.54 3.01 -4.57
N ARG A 146 3.87 1.77 -4.93
CA ARG A 146 5.03 1.45 -5.78
C ARG A 146 4.91 2.15 -7.13
N GLU A 147 3.77 2.05 -7.79
CA GLU A 147 3.53 2.66 -9.10
C GLU A 147 3.60 4.18 -9.05
N GLU A 148 3.02 4.84 -8.04
CA GLU A 148 3.09 6.29 -7.92
C GLU A 148 4.53 6.77 -7.66
N VAL A 149 5.31 6.06 -6.82
CA VAL A 149 6.72 6.38 -6.60
C VAL A 149 7.54 6.19 -7.87
N LYS A 150 7.36 5.07 -8.59
CA LYS A 150 7.99 4.81 -9.89
C LYS A 150 7.70 5.91 -10.90
N LYS A 151 6.41 6.25 -11.06
CA LYS A 151 5.96 7.34 -11.94
C LYS A 151 6.62 8.65 -11.59
N LYS A 152 6.74 8.99 -10.30
CA LYS A 152 7.37 10.25 -9.86
C LYS A 152 8.87 10.25 -10.14
N LEU A 153 9.57 9.16 -9.84
CA LEU A 153 11.02 9.03 -10.10
C LEU A 153 11.35 9.18 -11.59
N THR A 154 10.49 8.67 -12.48
CA THR A 154 10.70 8.65 -13.94
C THR A 154 10.16 9.89 -14.66
N LYS A 155 9.28 10.69 -14.02
CA LYS A 155 8.61 11.85 -14.64
C LYS A 155 9.60 12.93 -15.08
N GLY A 156 10.00 12.89 -16.35
CA GLY A 156 10.97 13.84 -16.94
C GLY A 156 12.20 13.18 -17.57
N ASN A 157 12.44 11.89 -17.29
CA ASN A 157 13.53 11.13 -17.90
C ASN A 157 13.16 10.55 -19.28
N SER A 158 11.88 10.60 -19.67
CA SER A 158 11.34 10.01 -20.91
C SER A 158 11.62 10.82 -22.19
N LYS A 159 12.52 11.81 -22.14
CA LYS A 159 12.78 12.78 -23.24
C LYS A 159 14.21 12.79 -23.78
N THR A 160 15.00 11.76 -23.53
CA THR A 160 16.35 11.62 -24.13
C THR A 160 16.47 10.33 -24.89
#